data_AF-A0A2S7CW78-F1
#
_entry.id   AF-A0A2S7CW78-F1
#
_cell.length_a   1.000
_cell.length_b   1.000
_cell.length_c   1.000
_cell.angle_alpha   90.00
_cell.angle_beta   90.00
_cell.angle_gamma   90.00
#
_symmetry.space_group_name_H-M   'P 1'
#
loop_
_entity.id
_entity.type
_entity.pdbx_description
1 polymer ?
#
loop_
_entity_poly.entity_id
_entity_poly.type
_entity_poly.pdbx_seq_one_letter_code
_entity_poly.pdbx_strand_id
1 'polypeptide(L)'
;MPSRLSLLAASITAIAWVTPAAVAHPGGLNKQGCHNDRKNGGYHRHRAASGEGRPAAAAEPLDPSAWMPSTGAVFRKCAEARAAGAAPVRRGDPGYGPHLDRDHDGVGCEPSRRR
;
A
#
# COMPACT_ATOMS: atom_id res chain seq x y z
N MET A 1 63.41 -6.65 -52.56
CA MET A 1 62.10 -7.19 -52.16
C MET A 1 61.83 -6.77 -50.70
N PRO A 2 61.06 -5.69 -50.45
CA PRO A 2 60.84 -5.21 -49.08
C PRO A 2 59.77 -6.03 -48.34
N SER A 3 60.25 -6.62 -47.24
CA SER A 3 59.66 -6.90 -45.93
C SER A 3 58.14 -6.87 -45.72
N ARG A 4 57.59 -8.06 -45.37
CA ARG A 4 56.23 -8.30 -44.91
C ARG A 4 56.15 -8.13 -43.39
N LEU A 5 56.30 -6.91 -42.90
CA LEU A 5 56.28 -6.66 -41.45
C LEU A 5 55.63 -5.31 -41.13
N SER A 6 54.31 -5.22 -41.30
CA SER A 6 53.42 -4.24 -40.66
C SER A 6 52.01 -4.45 -41.21
N LEU A 7 50.99 -4.35 -40.34
CA LEU A 7 49.54 -4.44 -40.60
C LEU A 7 48.86 -5.71 -40.08
N LEU A 8 48.96 -5.95 -38.77
CA LEU A 8 47.87 -6.57 -38.01
C LEU A 8 47.59 -5.69 -36.78
N ALA A 9 47.33 -4.41 -37.04
CA ALA A 9 46.82 -3.48 -36.04
C ALA A 9 45.28 -3.47 -36.13
N ALA A 10 44.65 -3.87 -35.03
CA ALA A 10 43.32 -3.44 -34.60
C ALA A 10 42.14 -3.68 -35.56
N SER A 11 41.62 -4.91 -35.55
CA SER A 11 40.23 -5.18 -35.94
C SER A 11 39.45 -5.79 -34.78
N ILE A 12 39.43 -5.11 -33.63
CA ILE A 12 38.37 -5.31 -32.63
C ILE A 12 37.22 -4.40 -33.08
N THR A 13 36.52 -4.81 -34.15
CA THR A 13 35.28 -4.17 -34.56
C THR A 13 34.24 -4.45 -33.48
N ALA A 14 33.91 -3.37 -32.78
CA ALA A 14 32.91 -3.30 -31.73
C ALA A 14 31.71 -4.23 -31.97
N ILE A 15 31.58 -5.27 -31.14
CA ILE A 15 30.29 -5.93 -30.92
C ILE A 15 29.45 -4.91 -30.16
N ALA A 16 28.74 -4.08 -30.92
CA ALA A 16 27.74 -3.19 -30.39
C ALA A 16 26.72 -4.05 -29.65
N TRP A 17 26.64 -3.83 -28.34
CA TRP A 17 25.66 -4.47 -27.48
C TRP A 17 24.28 -4.08 -27.99
N VAL A 18 23.63 -4.99 -28.71
CA VAL A 18 22.21 -4.88 -29.02
C VAL A 18 21.50 -5.02 -27.68
N THR A 19 21.25 -3.88 -27.04
CA THR A 19 20.37 -3.82 -25.88
C THR A 19 18.97 -4.19 -26.39
N PRO A 20 18.34 -5.28 -25.90
CA PRO A 20 16.95 -5.50 -26.23
C PRO A 20 16.16 -4.35 -25.62
N ALA A 21 15.53 -3.54 -26.47
CA ALA A 21 14.59 -2.52 -26.04
C ALA A 21 13.48 -3.22 -25.26
N ALA A 22 13.39 -2.95 -23.96
CA ALA A 22 12.31 -3.45 -23.14
C ALA A 22 10.99 -2.91 -23.72
N VAL A 23 10.16 -3.81 -24.26
CA VAL A 23 8.82 -3.48 -24.76
C VAL A 23 7.98 -3.09 -23.56
N ALA A 24 7.66 -1.81 -23.44
CA ALA A 24 6.68 -1.34 -22.47
C ALA A 24 5.33 -2.01 -22.75
N HIS A 25 4.88 -2.87 -21.84
CA HIS A 25 3.61 -3.58 -21.98
C HIS A 25 2.44 -2.61 -21.73
N PRO A 26 1.29 -2.77 -22.41
CA PRO A 26 0.11 -1.92 -22.21
C PRO A 26 -0.58 -2.29 -20.88
N GLY A 27 -0.01 -1.84 -19.77
CA GLY A 27 -0.57 -1.94 -18.42
C GLY A 27 -0.96 -0.58 -17.86
N GLY A 28 -1.30 0.38 -18.73
CA GLY A 28 -1.63 1.74 -18.34
C GLY A 28 -2.99 1.82 -17.64
N LEU A 29 -3.09 2.73 -16.67
CA LEU A 29 -4.36 3.13 -16.09
C LEU A 29 -5.18 3.88 -17.16
N ASN A 30 -6.50 3.73 -17.13
CA ASN A 30 -7.37 4.49 -18.01
C ASN A 30 -7.56 5.94 -17.50
N LYS A 31 -8.38 6.73 -18.19
CA LYS A 31 -8.66 8.13 -17.82
C LYS A 31 -9.19 8.32 -16.39
N GLN A 32 -9.72 7.26 -15.77
CA GLN A 32 -10.21 7.29 -14.39
C GLN A 32 -9.20 6.71 -13.38
N GLY A 33 -7.98 6.40 -13.81
CA GLY A 33 -6.98 5.76 -12.97
C GLY A 33 -7.18 4.25 -12.78
N CYS A 34 -7.96 3.58 -13.64
CA CYS A 34 -8.29 2.17 -13.46
C CYS A 34 -7.64 1.23 -14.47
N HIS A 35 -7.43 -0.02 -14.08
CA HIS A 35 -7.02 -1.10 -14.98
C HIS A 35 -7.74 -2.41 -14.66
N ASN A 36 -7.75 -3.34 -15.63
CA ASN A 36 -8.29 -4.69 -15.43
C ASN A 36 -7.17 -5.66 -15.08
N ASP A 37 -7.38 -6.46 -14.04
CA ASP A 37 -6.43 -7.48 -13.59
C ASP A 37 -6.69 -8.80 -14.29
N ARG A 38 -5.82 -9.13 -15.25
CA ARG A 38 -5.95 -10.37 -16.04
C ARG A 38 -5.75 -11.64 -15.22
N LYS A 39 -4.97 -11.60 -14.14
CA LYS A 39 -4.67 -12.79 -13.34
C LYS A 39 -5.80 -13.21 -12.40
N ASN A 40 -6.49 -12.23 -11.82
CA ASN A 40 -7.50 -12.49 -10.79
C ASN A 40 -8.93 -12.28 -11.31
N GLY A 41 -9.07 -11.62 -12.46
CA GLY A 41 -10.36 -11.12 -12.95
C GLY A 41 -10.84 -9.95 -12.08
N GLY A 42 -11.11 -8.80 -12.71
CA GLY A 42 -11.64 -7.63 -12.00
C GLY A 42 -11.07 -6.31 -12.46
N TYR A 43 -11.72 -5.22 -12.06
CA TYR A 43 -11.35 -3.85 -12.44
C TYR A 43 -10.93 -3.05 -11.20
N HIS A 44 -9.67 -2.63 -11.16
CA HIS A 44 -9.03 -1.98 -10.04
C HIS A 44 -8.74 -0.51 -10.34
N ARG A 45 -9.13 0.41 -9.43
CA ARG A 45 -8.93 1.87 -9.56
C ARG A 45 -7.85 2.35 -8.60
N HIS A 46 -6.85 3.04 -9.11
CA HIS A 46 -5.92 3.85 -8.34
C HIS A 46 -6.46 5.27 -8.28
N ARG A 47 -6.94 5.69 -7.11
CA ARG A 47 -7.18 7.11 -6.85
C ARG A 47 -5.82 7.81 -6.87
N ALA A 48 -5.72 8.99 -7.47
CA ALA A 48 -4.55 9.85 -7.33
C ALA A 48 -4.39 10.21 -5.84
N ALA A 49 -3.65 9.38 -5.11
CA ALA A 49 -2.85 9.87 -4.01
C ALA A 49 -1.70 10.61 -4.69
N SER A 50 -1.88 11.91 -4.91
CA SER A 50 -0.74 12.81 -4.78
C SER A 50 -0.08 12.42 -3.47
N GLY A 51 1.14 11.91 -3.54
CA GLY A 51 1.96 11.73 -2.38
C GLY A 51 2.15 13.10 -1.75
N GLU A 52 1.46 13.33 -0.63
CA GLU A 52 2.10 14.03 0.46
C GLU A 52 2.54 12.91 1.39
N GLY A 53 3.81 12.54 1.28
CA GLY A 53 4.53 12.25 2.51
C GLY A 53 4.27 13.45 3.39
N ARG A 54 3.42 13.29 4.40
CA ARG A 54 3.29 14.25 5.49
C ARG A 54 4.73 14.65 5.84
N PRO A 55 5.08 15.96 5.95
CA PRO A 55 6.38 16.27 6.53
C PRO A 55 6.50 15.42 7.78
N ALA A 56 7.66 14.79 7.97
CA ALA A 56 8.06 14.35 9.29
C ALA A 56 8.15 15.63 10.12
N ALA A 57 6.99 16.18 10.50
CA ALA A 57 6.82 16.90 11.72
C ALA A 57 7.50 15.97 12.71
N ALA A 58 8.61 16.47 13.25
CA ALA A 58 9.29 15.85 14.37
C ALA A 58 8.19 15.23 15.25
N ALA A 59 8.37 13.96 15.60
CA ALA A 59 7.47 13.28 16.50
C ALA A 59 7.40 14.09 17.81
N GLU A 60 6.52 15.09 17.83
CA GLU A 60 5.81 15.49 19.02
C GLU A 60 5.32 14.16 19.60
N PRO A 61 5.57 13.91 20.89
CA PRO A 61 5.07 12.72 21.53
C PRO A 61 3.61 12.55 21.12
N LEU A 62 3.31 11.45 20.42
CA LEU A 62 1.93 11.07 20.16
C LEU A 62 1.34 10.89 21.53
N ASP A 63 0.67 11.92 22.05
CA ASP A 63 -0.05 11.83 23.30
C ASP A 63 -1.15 10.79 23.03
N PRO A 64 -1.02 9.55 23.56
CA PRO A 64 -1.97 8.48 23.24
C PRO A 64 -3.37 8.83 23.77
N SER A 65 -3.45 9.83 24.66
CA SER A 65 -4.67 10.33 25.27
C SER A 65 -5.51 11.19 24.31
N ALA A 66 -4.95 11.65 23.18
CA ALA A 66 -5.69 12.45 22.20
C ALA A 66 -6.71 11.63 21.37
N TRP A 67 -6.56 10.30 21.30
CA TRP A 67 -7.49 9.40 20.60
C TRP A 67 -8.32 8.53 21.55
N MET A 68 -8.00 8.56 22.85
CA MET A 68 -8.85 7.93 23.84
C MET A 68 -9.99 8.90 24.16
N PRO A 69 -11.26 8.56 23.89
CA PRO A 69 -12.34 9.29 24.54
C PRO A 69 -12.06 9.27 26.05
N SER A 70 -12.06 10.44 26.70
CA SER A 70 -11.66 10.65 28.11
C SER A 70 -12.63 10.02 29.12
N THR A 71 -13.27 8.93 28.75
CA THR A 71 -14.14 8.17 29.60
C THR A 71 -13.99 6.74 29.12
N GLY A 72 -13.50 5.84 29.97
CA GLY A 72 -13.47 4.39 29.74
C GLY A 72 -14.87 3.76 29.60
N ALA A 73 -15.81 4.48 29.01
CA ALA A 73 -17.16 4.07 28.74
C ALA A 73 -17.14 3.12 27.55
N VAL A 74 -17.68 1.94 27.77
CA VAL A 74 -17.87 0.92 26.75
C VAL A 74 -18.92 1.39 25.74
N PHE A 75 -18.66 1.24 24.43
CA PHE A 75 -19.66 1.58 23.42
C PHE A 75 -20.90 0.69 23.58
N ARG A 76 -22.11 1.24 23.43
CA ARG A 76 -23.34 0.44 23.57
C ARG A 76 -23.54 -0.52 22.40
N LYS A 77 -23.11 -0.12 21.20
CA LYS A 77 -23.26 -0.90 19.96
C LYS A 77 -22.20 -0.53 18.93
N CYS A 78 -21.92 -1.44 18.00
CA CYS A 78 -20.93 -1.19 16.95
C CYS A 78 -21.24 -0.04 15.99
N ALA A 79 -22.51 0.38 15.86
CA ALA A 79 -22.86 1.57 15.11
C ALA A 79 -22.27 2.84 15.75
N GLU A 80 -22.23 2.91 17.08
CA GLU A 80 -21.68 4.03 17.83
C GLU A 80 -20.16 4.06 17.70
N ALA A 81 -19.49 2.93 17.89
CA ALA A 81 -18.05 2.80 17.68
C ALA A 81 -17.62 3.19 16.25
N ARG A 82 -18.40 2.79 15.23
CA ARG A 82 -18.14 3.19 13.83
C ARG A 82 -18.39 4.66 13.57
N ALA A 83 -19.47 5.23 14.12
CA ALA A 83 -19.77 6.65 13.99
C ALA A 83 -18.70 7.53 14.66
N ALA A 84 -18.12 7.03 15.76
CA ALA A 84 -17.00 7.65 16.45
C ALA A 84 -15.63 7.41 15.77
N GLY A 85 -15.58 6.62 14.68
CA GLY A 85 -14.31 6.27 14.02
C GLY A 85 -13.41 5.33 14.84
N ALA A 86 -13.93 4.73 15.91
CA ALA A 86 -13.18 3.87 16.83
C ALA A 86 -13.19 2.38 16.42
N ALA A 87 -13.99 1.99 15.42
CA ALA A 87 -14.06 0.60 14.97
C ALA A 87 -12.94 0.25 13.96
N PRO A 88 -12.33 -0.94 14.04
CA PRO A 88 -12.56 -2.03 15.00
C PRO A 88 -12.00 -1.72 16.40
N VAL A 89 -12.73 -2.11 17.45
CA VAL A 89 -12.34 -1.93 18.87
C VAL A 89 -11.74 -3.22 19.41
N ARG A 90 -10.54 -3.19 20.00
CA ARG A 90 -9.85 -4.41 20.46
C ARG A 90 -9.96 -4.59 21.96
N ARG A 91 -9.83 -5.84 22.40
CA ARG A 91 -9.75 -6.17 23.83
C ARG A 91 -8.63 -5.37 24.50
N GLY A 92 -8.97 -4.62 25.54
CA GLY A 92 -8.04 -3.72 26.24
C GLY A 92 -8.14 -2.26 25.80
N ASP A 93 -8.77 -1.97 24.65
CA ASP A 93 -9.02 -0.60 24.23
C ASP A 93 -10.15 0.03 25.07
N PRO A 94 -10.06 1.35 25.37
CA PRO A 94 -11.19 2.09 25.90
C PRO A 94 -12.36 2.02 24.91
N GLY A 95 -13.54 1.65 25.41
CA GLY A 95 -14.71 1.45 24.55
C GLY A 95 -14.97 -0.01 24.18
N TYR A 96 -14.03 -0.93 24.40
CA TYR A 96 -14.26 -2.35 24.18
C TYR A 96 -15.23 -2.94 25.20
N GLY A 97 -16.19 -3.72 24.71
CA GLY A 97 -17.09 -4.54 25.49
C GLY A 97 -17.25 -5.90 24.83
N PRO A 98 -17.30 -7.02 25.59
CA PRO A 98 -17.49 -8.35 25.01
C PRO A 98 -18.75 -8.48 24.14
N HIS A 99 -19.76 -7.63 24.33
CA HIS A 99 -20.97 -7.59 23.49
C HIS A 99 -20.76 -7.00 22.10
N LEU A 100 -19.62 -6.34 21.86
CA LEU A 100 -19.25 -5.77 20.57
C LEU A 100 -18.51 -6.78 19.68
N ASP A 101 -18.00 -7.85 20.30
CA ASP A 101 -17.22 -8.93 19.72
C ASP A 101 -18.09 -10.19 19.67
N ARG A 102 -18.70 -10.43 18.51
CA ARG A 102 -19.76 -11.45 18.36
C ARG A 102 -19.20 -12.88 18.35
N ASP A 103 -17.97 -13.05 17.91
CA ASP A 103 -17.26 -14.33 17.81
C ASP A 103 -16.19 -14.51 18.90
N HIS A 104 -16.01 -13.51 19.76
CA HIS A 104 -15.16 -13.52 20.94
C HIS A 104 -13.65 -13.65 20.65
N ASP A 105 -13.22 -13.25 19.46
CA ASP A 105 -11.83 -13.33 19.01
C ASP A 105 -10.93 -12.19 19.58
N GLY A 106 -11.55 -11.19 20.23
CA GLY A 106 -10.90 -10.02 20.80
C GLY A 106 -10.95 -8.78 19.91
N VAL A 107 -11.67 -8.83 18.79
CA VAL A 107 -11.85 -7.71 17.86
C VAL A 107 -13.35 -7.43 17.68
N GLY A 108 -13.83 -6.42 18.41
CA GLY A 108 -15.19 -5.96 18.29
C GLY A 108 -15.44 -5.10 17.05
N CYS A 109 -16.67 -5.17 16.54
CA CYS A 109 -17.19 -4.30 15.48
C CYS A 109 -16.52 -4.41 14.12
N GLU A 110 -16.01 -5.59 13.79
CA GLU A 110 -15.44 -5.87 12.47
C GLU A 110 -16.40 -5.55 11.31
N PRO A 111 -15.86 -5.10 10.15
CA PRO A 111 -16.65 -4.99 8.95
C PRO A 111 -17.08 -6.38 8.50
N SER A 112 -18.38 -6.58 8.32
CA SER A 112 -19.08 -7.84 8.03
C SER A 112 -18.74 -8.53 6.69
N ARG A 113 -17.54 -8.32 6.14
CA ARG A 113 -17.01 -8.99 4.95
C ARG A 113 -15.96 -10.07 5.25
N ARG A 114 -15.67 -10.33 6.53
CA ARG A 114 -14.68 -11.33 6.97
C ARG A 114 -15.33 -12.57 7.61
N ARG A 115 -16.48 -13.01 7.11
CA ARG A 115 -17.05 -14.30 7.51
C ARG A 115 -17.81 -14.95 6.37
#